data_AF-W9T6Y2-F1
#
_entry.id   AF-W9T6Y2-F1
#
_cell.length_a   1.000
_cell.length_b   1.000
_cell.length_c   1.000
_cell.angle_alpha   90.00
_cell.angle_beta   90.00
_cell.angle_gamma   90.00
#
_symmetry.space_group_name_H-M   'P 1'
#
loop_
_entity.id
_entity.type
_entity.pdbx_description
1 polymer ?
#
loop_
_entity_poly.entity_id
_entity_poly.type
_entity_poly.pdbx_seq_one_letter_code
_entity_poly.pdbx_strand_id
1 'polypeptide(L)'
;MIPYTLDTNDMRFTQVQGFNSGDDFFTYLKDAFDVLYAEGCDGAPKMLSIGMHCRLLGRPARIAALARFIDYVKGHDGVWFARRADIARHWHATHPFKQEGAQ
;
A
#
# COMPACT_ATOMS: atom_id res chain seq x y z
N MET A 1 2.14 7.50 -14.83
CA MET A 1 2.31 7.99 -13.44
C MET A 1 1.71 6.94 -12.51
N ILE A 2 2.35 6.63 -11.38
CA ILE A 2 1.85 5.65 -10.39
C ILE A 2 1.24 6.45 -9.22
N PRO A 3 -0.03 6.23 -8.83
CA PRO A 3 -0.65 6.93 -7.70
C PRO A 3 0.08 6.72 -6.36
N TYR A 4 -0.22 7.58 -5.38
CA TYR A 4 0.31 7.51 -4.02
C TYR A 4 -0.78 7.87 -3.00
N THR A 5 -0.47 7.74 -1.70
CA THR A 5 -1.43 7.86 -0.60
C THR A 5 -1.03 8.91 0.45
N LEU A 6 -2.03 9.57 1.02
CA LEU A 6 -1.92 10.40 2.23
C LEU A 6 -2.71 9.81 3.42
N ASP A 7 -3.47 8.73 3.20
CA ASP A 7 -4.31 8.07 4.18
C ASP A 7 -3.63 6.84 4.79
N THR A 8 -3.22 5.87 3.98
CA THR A 8 -2.42 4.69 4.37
C THR A 8 -0.95 5.07 4.52
N ASN A 9 -0.70 6.05 5.38
CA ASN A 9 0.58 6.74 5.52
C ASN A 9 0.86 7.10 6.98
N ASP A 10 2.04 6.75 7.48
CA ASP A 10 2.44 6.99 8.87
C ASP A 10 2.56 8.48 9.24
N MET A 11 2.53 9.41 8.27
CA MET A 11 2.43 10.85 8.56
C MET A 11 1.23 11.19 9.44
N ARG A 12 0.16 10.38 9.37
CA ARG A 12 -1.05 10.51 10.17
C ARG A 12 -0.80 10.36 11.66
N PHE A 13 0.31 9.77 12.12
CA PHE A 13 0.70 9.81 13.55
C PHE A 13 1.01 11.21 14.10
N THR A 14 1.08 12.23 13.24
CA THR A 14 1.48 13.59 13.63
C THR A 14 0.50 14.67 13.18
N GLN A 15 -0.58 14.29 12.49
CA GLN A 15 -1.60 15.22 12.05
C GLN A 15 -2.69 15.38 13.11
N VAL A 16 -3.43 16.49 13.04
CA VAL A 16 -4.52 16.80 13.98
C VAL A 16 -5.56 15.68 14.03
N GLN A 17 -5.89 15.12 12.87
CA GLN A 17 -6.62 13.86 12.76
C GLN A 17 -5.63 12.78 12.35
N GLY A 18 -5.50 11.77 13.18
CA GLY A 18 -4.39 10.83 13.08
C GLY A 18 -4.61 9.52 13.80
N PHE A 19 -3.58 8.67 13.72
CA PHE A 19 -3.49 7.45 14.48
C PHE A 19 -2.93 7.77 15.87
N ASN A 20 -3.63 7.35 16.92
CA ASN A 20 -3.18 7.52 18.30
C ASN A 20 -2.25 6.38 18.71
N SER A 21 -2.47 5.19 18.14
CA SER A 21 -1.74 3.97 18.47
C SER A 21 -1.25 3.23 17.23
N GLY A 22 -0.31 2.29 17.43
CA GLY A 22 0.09 1.36 16.38
C GLY A 22 -1.07 0.47 15.91
N ASP A 23 -2.01 0.14 16.79
CA ASP A 23 -3.18 -0.68 16.44
C ASP A 23 -4.13 0.04 15.48
N ASP A 24 -4.30 1.35 15.63
CA ASP A 24 -5.11 2.14 14.70
C ASP A 24 -4.51 2.06 13.28
N PHE A 25 -3.18 2.22 13.17
CA PHE A 25 -2.48 2.12 11.89
C PHE A 25 -2.54 0.71 11.30
N PHE A 26 -2.30 -0.33 12.11
CA PHE A 26 -2.41 -1.71 11.67
C PHE A 26 -3.81 -2.03 11.16
N THR A 27 -4.85 -1.66 11.91
CA THR A 27 -6.25 -1.95 11.56
C THR A 27 -6.62 -1.23 10.27
N TYR A 28 -6.22 0.04 10.14
CA TYR A 28 -6.45 0.82 8.94
C TYR A 28 -5.80 0.20 7.69
N LEU A 29 -4.55 -0.27 7.81
CA LEU A 29 -3.86 -0.96 6.72
C LEU A 29 -4.49 -2.32 6.41
N LYS A 30 -4.87 -3.09 7.44
CA LYS A 30 -5.54 -4.38 7.32
C LYS A 30 -6.85 -4.25 6.56
N ASP A 31 -7.70 -3.32 6.95
CA ASP A 31 -9.00 -3.12 6.31
C ASP A 31 -8.83 -2.68 4.85
N ALA A 32 -7.88 -1.78 4.57
CA ALA A 32 -7.56 -1.40 3.19
C ALA A 32 -7.06 -2.59 2.36
N PHE A 33 -6.22 -3.45 2.94
CA PHE A 33 -5.77 -4.66 2.28
C PHE A 33 -6.91 -5.64 2.03
N ASP A 34 -7.75 -5.94 3.03
CA ASP A 34 -8.82 -6.93 2.92
C ASP A 34 -9.82 -6.59 1.82
N VAL A 35 -10.19 -5.31 1.71
CA VAL A 35 -11.08 -4.82 0.64
C VAL A 35 -10.43 -5.01 -0.73
N LEU A 36 -9.19 -4.56 -0.92
CA LEU A 36 -8.49 -4.68 -2.21
C LEU A 36 -8.16 -6.14 -2.57
N TYR A 37 -7.91 -6.96 -1.56
CA TYR A 37 -7.65 -8.38 -1.72
C TYR A 37 -8.93 -9.10 -2.19
N ALA A 38 -10.08 -8.81 -1.58
CA ALA A 38 -11.37 -9.33 -2.01
C ALA A 38 -11.68 -8.92 -3.46
N GLU A 39 -11.51 -7.64 -3.83
CA GLU A 39 -11.65 -7.20 -5.23
C GLU A 39 -10.68 -7.94 -6.18
N GLY A 40 -9.47 -8.25 -5.70
CA GLY A 40 -8.48 -9.03 -6.44
C GLY A 40 -8.92 -10.47 -6.68
N CYS A 41 -9.51 -11.13 -5.66
CA CYS A 41 -10.10 -12.46 -5.78
C CYS A 41 -11.27 -12.50 -6.75
N ASP A 42 -12.04 -11.41 -6.85
CA ASP A 42 -13.12 -11.23 -7.83
C ASP A 42 -12.61 -10.92 -9.26
N GLY A 43 -11.29 -10.91 -9.47
CA GLY A 43 -10.66 -10.76 -10.78
C GLY A 43 -10.26 -9.32 -11.14
N ALA A 44 -10.35 -8.37 -10.20
CA ALA A 44 -10.02 -6.97 -10.43
C ALA A 44 -8.90 -6.46 -9.49
N PRO A 45 -7.69 -7.04 -9.53
CA PRO A 45 -6.60 -6.69 -8.61
C PRO A 45 -6.18 -5.22 -8.71
N LYS A 46 -5.87 -4.61 -7.56
CA LYS A 46 -5.41 -3.22 -7.42
C LYS A 46 -4.08 -3.15 -6.67
N MET A 47 -3.53 -1.94 -6.57
CA MET A 47 -2.33 -1.67 -5.77
C MET A 47 -2.67 -0.93 -4.48
N LEU A 48 -1.89 -1.19 -3.42
CA LEU A 48 -1.91 -0.43 -2.16
C LEU A 48 -0.54 0.22 -1.95
N SER A 49 -0.50 1.54 -1.79
CA SER A 49 0.72 2.24 -1.35
C SER A 49 0.72 2.35 0.17
N ILE A 50 1.89 2.25 0.81
CA ILE A 50 2.03 2.46 2.25
C ILE A 50 3.15 3.48 2.48
N GLY A 51 2.78 4.66 2.99
CA GLY A 51 3.71 5.73 3.28
C GLY A 51 4.43 5.52 4.61
N MET A 52 5.76 5.65 4.59
CA MET A 52 6.61 5.46 5.77
C MET A 52 7.64 6.57 5.88
N HIS A 53 7.86 7.08 7.08
CA HIS A 53 8.88 8.08 7.39
C HIS A 53 9.80 7.58 8.51
N CYS A 54 11.12 7.61 8.29
CA CYS A 54 12.11 7.10 9.26
C CYS A 54 11.93 7.65 10.67
N ARG A 55 11.64 8.96 10.78
CA ARG A 55 11.47 9.65 12.07
C ARG A 55 10.15 9.33 12.80
N LEU A 56 9.18 8.74 12.10
CA LEU A 56 7.84 8.43 12.61
C LEU A 56 7.68 6.94 12.87
N LEU A 57 7.53 6.12 11.83
CA LEU A 57 7.31 4.68 11.97
C LEU A 57 8.53 3.93 12.53
N GLY A 58 9.73 4.49 12.41
CA GLY A 58 10.95 3.93 13.01
C GLY A 58 10.99 3.97 14.55
N ARG A 59 10.02 4.62 15.20
CA ARG A 59 9.90 4.62 16.67
C ARG A 59 9.47 3.22 17.16
N PRO A 60 10.05 2.68 18.24
CA PRO A 60 9.70 1.34 18.75
C PRO A 60 8.21 1.13 19.01
N ALA A 61 7.51 2.16 19.49
CA ALA A 61 6.07 2.10 19.76
C ALA A 61 5.18 1.97 18.50
N ARG A 62 5.73 2.22 17.29
CA ARG A 62 4.98 2.23 16.03
C ARG A 62 5.43 1.14 15.07
N ILE A 63 6.72 0.80 15.05
CA ILE A 63 7.27 -0.19 14.12
C ILE A 63 6.64 -1.59 14.28
N ALA A 64 6.18 -1.94 15.49
CA ALA A 64 5.51 -3.19 15.76
C ALA A 64 4.22 -3.38 14.93
N ALA A 65 3.50 -2.29 14.64
CA ALA A 65 2.30 -2.33 13.79
C ALA A 65 2.64 -2.66 12.33
N LEU A 66 3.74 -2.10 11.81
CA LEU A 66 4.22 -2.41 10.47
C LEU A 66 4.63 -3.88 10.35
N ALA A 67 5.38 -4.39 11.34
CA ALA A 67 5.81 -5.79 11.35
C ALA A 67 4.60 -6.73 11.31
N ARG A 68 3.60 -6.50 12.17
CA ARG A 68 2.34 -7.26 12.17
C ARG A 68 1.60 -7.18 10.85
N PHE A 69 1.56 -6.02 10.21
CA PHE A 69 0.88 -5.88 8.91
C PHE A 69 1.63 -6.65 7.81
N ILE A 70 2.97 -6.60 7.80
CA ILE A 70 3.78 -7.40 6.87
C ILE A 70 3.53 -8.90 7.08
N ASP A 71 3.52 -9.37 8.33
CA ASP A 71 3.26 -10.77 8.66
C ASP A 71 1.83 -11.19 8.27
N TYR A 72 0.85 -10.32 8.50
CA TYR A 72 -0.53 -10.52 8.06
C TYR A 72 -0.60 -10.73 6.54
N VAL A 73 -0.07 -9.78 5.76
CA VAL A 73 -0.12 -9.84 4.29
C VAL A 73 0.63 -11.04 3.73
N LYS A 74 1.75 -11.43 4.35
CA LYS A 74 2.49 -12.66 3.96
C LYS A 74 1.69 -13.95 4.19
N GLY A 75 0.64 -13.92 5.01
CA GLY A 75 -0.27 -15.04 5.21
C GLY A 75 -1.29 -15.23 4.08
N HIS A 76 -1.32 -14.35 3.07
CA HIS A 76 -2.23 -14.43 1.93
C HIS A 76 -1.48 -14.77 0.63
N ASP A 77 -2.06 -15.67 -0.16
CA ASP A 77 -1.54 -16.04 -1.47
C ASP A 77 -1.79 -14.93 -2.52
N GLY A 78 -1.01 -14.93 -3.60
CA GLY A 78 -1.24 -14.02 -4.73
C GLY A 78 -0.86 -12.55 -4.46
N VAL A 79 -0.21 -12.24 -3.34
CA VAL A 79 0.27 -10.89 -3.05
C VAL A 79 1.63 -10.61 -3.70
N TRP A 80 1.73 -9.50 -4.43
CA TRP A 80 2.98 -9.03 -5.02
C TRP A 80 3.59 -7.86 -4.22
N PHE A 81 4.69 -8.13 -3.51
CA PHE A 81 5.51 -7.09 -2.90
C PHE A 81 6.43 -6.46 -3.94
N ALA A 82 6.07 -5.25 -4.40
CA ALA A 82 6.71 -4.60 -5.53
C ALA A 82 7.40 -3.29 -5.19
N ARG A 83 8.55 -3.02 -5.82
CA ARG A 83 9.06 -1.65 -5.93
C ARG A 83 8.21 -0.90 -6.96
N ARG A 84 8.02 0.41 -6.78
CA ARG A 84 7.29 1.25 -7.76
C ARG A 84 7.87 1.16 -9.18
N ALA A 85 9.19 1.01 -9.32
CA ALA A 85 9.83 0.82 -10.63
C ALA A 85 9.44 -0.50 -11.31
N ASP A 86 9.16 -1.55 -10.54
CA ASP A 86 8.74 -2.83 -11.10
C ASP A 86 7.28 -2.79 -11.54
N ILE A 87 6.42 -2.07 -10.79
CA ILE A 87 5.04 -1.74 -11.23
C ILE A 87 5.08 -0.95 -12.53
N ALA A 88 5.95 0.06 -12.64
CA ALA A 88 6.09 0.84 -13.88
C ALA A 88 6.46 -0.06 -15.07
N ARG A 89 7.48 -0.92 -14.90
CA ARG A 89 7.91 -1.86 -15.94
C ARG A 89 6.81 -2.85 -16.32
N HIS A 90 6.11 -3.40 -15.35
CA HIS A 90 4.94 -4.25 -15.58
C HIS A 90 3.89 -3.50 -16.39
N TRP A 91 3.52 -2.28 -15.99
CA TRP A 91 2.52 -1.50 -16.70
C TRP A 91 2.91 -1.19 -18.14
N HIS A 92 4.16 -0.83 -18.40
CA HIS A 92 4.67 -0.61 -19.76
C HIS A 92 4.60 -1.86 -20.64
N ALA A 93 4.86 -3.04 -20.08
CA ALA A 93 4.85 -4.30 -20.82
C ALA A 93 3.42 -4.82 -21.06
N THR A 94 2.55 -4.76 -20.04
CA THR A 94 1.21 -5.37 -20.08
C THR A 94 0.14 -4.41 -20.59
N HIS A 95 0.34 -3.10 -20.39
CA HIS A 95 -0.59 -2.03 -20.77
C HIS A 95 0.14 -0.92 -21.53
N PRO A 96 0.73 -1.23 -22.71
CA PRO A 96 1.52 -0.26 -23.47
C PRO A 96 0.66 0.93 -23.87
N PHE A 97 1.25 2.12 -23.83
CA PHE A 97 0.61 3.34 -24.29
C PHE A 97 0.23 3.20 -25.77
N LYS A 98 -1.06 3.44 -26.08
CA LYS A 98 -1.56 3.54 -27.44
C LYS A 98 -1.75 5.01 -27.75
N GLN A 99 -0.94 5.53 -28.67
CA GLN A 99 -1.09 6.89 -29.15
C GLN A 99 -2.35 6.95 -30.03
N GLU A 100 -3.41 7.60 -29.56
CA GLU A 100 -4.55 7.90 -30.43
C GLU A 100 -4.11 8.92 -31.49
N GLY A 101 -4.21 8.56 -32.76
CA GLY A 101 -4.03 9.48 -33.89
C GLY A 101 -2.63 9.57 -34.52
N ALA A 102 -1.72 8.61 -34.29
CA ALA A 102 -0.54 8.49 -35.16
C ALA A 102 -0.97 7.82 -36.47
N GLN A 103 -1.10 8.62 -37.53
CA GLN A 103 -1.19 8.15 -38.92
C GLN A 103 0.10 7.45 -39.35
#